data_AF-A0A0X8HW68-F1
#
_entry.id   AF-A0A0X8HW68-F1
#
_cell.length_a   1.000
_cell.length_b   1.000
_cell.length_c   1.000
_cell.angle_alpha   90.00
_cell.angle_beta   90.00
_cell.angle_gamma   90.00
#
_symmetry.space_group_name_H-M   'P 1'
#
loop_
_entity.id
_entity.type
_entity.pdbx_description
1 polymer ?
#
loop_
_entity_poly.entity_id
_entity_poly.type
_entity_poly.pdbx_seq_one_letter_code
_entity_poly.pdbx_strand_id
1 'polypeptide(L)'
;MELDHCLEQLYAGKLLPEATLRALCFKLKELLTKESNVVHVSTPITVVGDIHGQFHDLLEIFQIGGSVPDTNYLFLGDYVDRGLYSVETISLLIVLKLRFPSRIHLIRGNHESRQITQSYGFYTECCNKYGGNSKVWTYFTDMFDYLVLCCIIDNEIFCVHGGLSPNVQTIDQIRIIDRIREIPHDGAMADLVWSDPDDDRDDVIDALSQFKVSPRGAGYTFGKAVVEKFLQLNHMSKIYRAHQLCNEGYQVYFQGLVTTIWSAPNYCYRCGNRASILEVYSTQDYYFNVFEEAPENKLLNNTFIGNSSGMYGNFFDEERPQDVFSDEFQTTSAFNRHVEYFL
;
A
#
# COMPACT_ATOMS: atom_id res chain seq x y z
N MET A 1 -7.01 -19.72 19.41
CA MET A 1 -6.47 -18.35 19.28
C MET A 1 -7.66 -17.42 19.42
N GLU A 2 -7.70 -16.64 20.48
CA GLU A 2 -8.83 -15.73 20.75
C GLU A 2 -8.60 -14.42 19.99
N LEU A 3 -9.11 -14.37 18.76
CA LEU A 3 -8.96 -13.20 17.88
C LEU A 3 -9.60 -11.94 18.48
N ASP A 4 -10.75 -12.08 19.13
CA ASP A 4 -11.45 -10.95 19.76
C ASP A 4 -10.60 -10.33 20.90
N HIS A 5 -9.94 -11.15 21.72
CA HIS A 5 -8.99 -10.65 22.72
C HIS A 5 -7.79 -9.94 22.09
N CYS A 6 -7.28 -10.45 20.95
CA CYS A 6 -6.20 -9.77 20.23
C CYS A 6 -6.66 -8.40 19.70
N LEU A 7 -7.88 -8.30 19.17
CA LEU A 7 -8.48 -7.03 18.74
C LEU A 7 -8.59 -6.04 19.90
N GLU A 8 -9.09 -6.46 21.06
CA GLU A 8 -9.18 -5.61 22.25
C GLU A 8 -7.82 -5.02 22.64
N GLN A 9 -6.75 -5.83 22.64
CA GLN A 9 -5.40 -5.34 22.94
C GLN A 9 -4.91 -4.36 21.87
N LEU A 10 -5.10 -4.70 20.59
CA LEU A 10 -4.62 -3.88 19.48
C LEU A 10 -5.35 -2.55 19.37
N TYR A 11 -6.67 -2.50 19.52
CA TYR A 11 -7.43 -1.24 19.57
C TYR A 11 -7.00 -0.34 20.73
N ALA A 12 -6.47 -0.91 21.81
CA ALA A 12 -5.86 -0.17 22.92
C ALA A 12 -4.39 0.23 22.66
N GLY A 13 -3.86 0.00 21.46
CA GLY A 13 -2.47 0.31 21.08
C GLY A 13 -1.43 -0.60 21.73
N LYS A 14 -1.82 -1.80 22.20
CA LYS A 14 -0.89 -2.71 22.89
C LYS A 14 -0.25 -3.71 21.92
N LEU A 15 1.02 -3.99 22.15
CA LEU A 15 1.77 -5.01 21.45
C LEU A 15 1.30 -6.42 21.85
N LEU A 16 1.17 -7.29 20.85
CA LEU A 16 0.90 -8.70 21.07
C LEU A 16 2.19 -9.47 21.35
N PRO A 17 2.17 -10.55 22.15
CA PRO A 17 3.34 -11.39 22.35
C PRO A 17 3.90 -11.97 21.04
N GLU A 18 5.24 -12.12 20.93
CA GLU A 18 5.93 -12.69 19.76
C GLU A 18 5.31 -14.02 19.30
N ALA A 19 5.00 -14.91 20.25
CA ALA A 19 4.39 -16.20 19.96
C ALA A 19 2.98 -16.07 19.34
N THR A 20 2.21 -15.07 19.75
CA THR A 20 0.90 -14.74 19.19
C THR A 20 1.04 -14.22 17.77
N LEU A 21 1.96 -13.28 17.52
CA LEU A 21 2.24 -12.76 16.18
C LEU A 21 2.69 -13.86 15.22
N ARG A 22 3.60 -14.74 15.65
CA ARG A 22 4.03 -15.90 14.87
C ARG A 22 2.84 -16.75 14.42
N ALA A 23 1.95 -17.05 15.37
CA ALA A 23 0.79 -17.88 15.10
C ALA A 23 -0.23 -17.16 14.19
N LEU A 24 -0.45 -15.86 14.37
CA LEU A 24 -1.32 -15.03 13.52
C LEU A 24 -0.80 -14.99 12.08
N CYS A 25 0.48 -14.68 11.87
CA CYS A 25 1.11 -14.69 10.55
C CYS A 25 1.00 -16.07 9.89
N PHE A 26 1.22 -17.15 10.64
CA PHE A 26 1.05 -18.52 10.12
C PHE A 26 -0.40 -18.78 9.67
N LYS A 27 -1.39 -18.40 10.48
CA LYS A 27 -2.81 -18.56 10.13
C LYS A 27 -3.22 -17.72 8.94
N LEU A 28 -2.69 -16.51 8.80
CA LEU A 28 -2.99 -15.68 7.64
C LEU A 28 -2.39 -16.27 6.37
N LYS A 29 -1.18 -16.83 6.41
CA LYS A 29 -0.60 -17.56 5.27
C LYS A 29 -1.49 -18.72 4.83
N GLU A 30 -1.99 -19.53 5.77
CA GLU A 30 -2.93 -20.64 5.46
C GLU A 30 -4.21 -20.16 4.75
N LEU A 31 -4.69 -18.96 5.09
CA LEU A 31 -5.84 -18.33 4.46
C LEU A 31 -5.48 -17.82 3.05
N LEU A 32 -4.46 -16.97 2.96
CA LEU A 32 -4.06 -16.30 1.73
C LEU A 32 -3.57 -17.27 0.65
N THR A 33 -3.00 -18.42 1.03
CA THR A 33 -2.59 -19.48 0.07
C THR A 33 -3.77 -19.95 -0.81
N LYS A 34 -5.01 -19.83 -0.31
CA LYS A 34 -6.22 -20.23 -1.02
C LYS A 34 -6.80 -19.11 -1.89
N GLU A 35 -6.34 -17.86 -1.69
CA GLU A 35 -6.78 -16.72 -2.48
C GLU A 35 -5.98 -16.63 -3.79
N SER A 36 -6.67 -16.28 -4.88
CA SER A 36 -6.04 -15.98 -6.18
C SER A 36 -5.28 -14.65 -6.10
N ASN A 37 -4.30 -14.43 -6.99
CA ASN A 37 -3.63 -13.13 -7.11
C ASN A 37 -4.62 -11.98 -7.39
N VAL A 38 -5.77 -12.30 -7.98
CA VAL A 38 -6.86 -11.36 -8.30
C VAL A 38 -8.11 -11.79 -7.54
N VAL A 39 -8.47 -11.03 -6.51
CA VAL A 39 -9.65 -11.29 -5.67
C VAL A 39 -10.84 -10.48 -6.18
N HIS A 40 -12.02 -11.08 -6.21
CA HIS A 40 -13.26 -10.40 -6.59
C HIS A 40 -14.06 -10.03 -5.35
N VAL A 41 -14.56 -8.80 -5.29
CA VAL A 41 -15.34 -8.24 -4.18
C VAL A 41 -16.54 -7.46 -4.72
N SER A 42 -17.49 -7.16 -3.84
CA SER A 42 -18.71 -6.44 -4.21
C SER A 42 -18.91 -5.18 -3.39
N THR A 43 -19.58 -4.20 -3.98
CA THR A 43 -20.06 -3.01 -3.27
C THR A 43 -21.20 -3.36 -2.29
N PRO A 44 -21.44 -2.53 -1.25
CA PRO A 44 -20.66 -1.35 -0.87
C PRO A 44 -19.30 -1.73 -0.27
N ILE A 45 -18.26 -0.97 -0.58
CA ILE A 45 -16.89 -1.20 -0.08
C ILE A 45 -16.13 0.11 0.10
N THR A 46 -15.34 0.20 1.16
CA THR A 46 -14.45 1.32 1.44
C THR A 46 -13.04 0.97 1.01
N VAL A 47 -12.48 1.73 0.07
CA VAL A 47 -11.13 1.58 -0.44
C VAL A 47 -10.18 2.52 0.31
N VAL A 48 -9.07 1.96 0.80
CA VAL A 48 -8.09 2.64 1.63
C VAL A 48 -6.72 2.54 0.94
N GLY A 49 -6.06 3.68 0.77
CA GLY A 49 -4.71 3.78 0.23
C GLY A 49 -3.63 3.48 1.28
N ASP A 50 -2.47 4.09 1.10
CA ASP A 50 -1.29 3.90 1.96
C ASP A 50 -1.55 4.34 3.41
N ILE A 51 -0.99 3.59 4.36
CA ILE A 51 -1.11 3.85 5.81
C ILE A 51 0.25 4.15 6.45
N HIS A 52 1.31 3.48 6.00
CA HIS A 52 2.70 3.69 6.43
C HIS A 52 2.87 3.78 7.96
N GLY A 53 2.35 2.78 8.69
CA GLY A 53 2.52 2.70 10.13
C GLY A 53 1.91 3.85 10.94
N GLN A 54 1.01 4.65 10.35
CA GLN A 54 0.26 5.69 11.07
C GLN A 54 -0.97 5.11 11.77
N PHE A 55 -0.73 4.30 12.81
CA PHE A 55 -1.75 3.50 13.50
C PHE A 55 -2.95 4.31 14.01
N HIS A 56 -2.74 5.50 14.58
CA HIS A 56 -3.84 6.33 15.07
C HIS A 56 -4.75 6.83 13.95
N ASP A 57 -4.19 7.14 12.78
CA ASP A 57 -5.00 7.50 11.61
C ASP A 57 -5.75 6.28 11.05
N LEU A 58 -5.17 5.07 11.14
CA LEU A 58 -5.91 3.83 10.83
C LEU A 58 -7.14 3.66 11.74
N LEU A 59 -7.04 3.99 13.03
CA LEU A 59 -8.20 3.94 13.92
C LEU A 59 -9.26 4.96 13.50
N GLU A 60 -8.84 6.17 13.10
CA GLU A 60 -9.74 7.21 12.58
C GLU A 60 -10.44 6.75 11.29
N ILE A 61 -9.73 6.06 10.38
CA ILE A 61 -10.31 5.47 9.16
C ILE A 61 -11.48 4.53 9.48
N PHE A 62 -11.39 3.74 10.55
CA PHE A 62 -12.50 2.88 10.98
C PHE A 62 -13.66 3.64 11.65
N GLN A 63 -13.40 4.81 12.23
CA GLN A 63 -14.46 5.68 12.74
C GLN A 63 -15.21 6.39 11.61
N ILE A 64 -14.47 6.85 10.60
CA ILE A 64 -15.00 7.57 9.43
C ILE A 64 -15.74 6.61 8.50
N GLY A 65 -15.08 5.52 8.07
CA GLY A 65 -15.62 4.59 7.09
C GLY A 65 -16.64 3.60 7.67
N GLY A 66 -16.68 3.44 8.99
CA GLY A 66 -17.59 2.54 9.71
C GLY A 66 -16.90 1.27 10.23
N SER A 67 -17.45 0.70 11.30
CA SER A 67 -16.86 -0.46 11.95
C SER A 67 -17.04 -1.76 11.15
N VAL A 68 -16.04 -2.63 11.22
CA VAL A 68 -16.15 -4.03 10.79
C VAL A 68 -16.92 -4.80 11.88
N PRO A 69 -17.89 -5.68 11.54
CA PRO A 69 -18.17 -6.28 10.23
C PRO A 69 -19.24 -5.60 9.37
N ASP A 70 -19.77 -4.44 9.79
CA ASP A 70 -20.86 -3.78 9.08
C ASP A 70 -20.39 -3.11 7.77
N THR A 71 -19.09 -2.81 7.69
CA THR A 71 -18.44 -2.21 6.51
C THR A 71 -17.45 -3.18 5.88
N ASN A 72 -17.42 -3.24 4.54
CA ASN A 72 -16.39 -3.95 3.78
C ASN A 72 -15.22 -3.01 3.48
N TYR A 73 -14.00 -3.51 3.56
CA TYR A 73 -12.78 -2.75 3.32
C TYR A 73 -11.86 -3.44 2.32
N LEU A 74 -11.31 -2.65 1.41
CA LEU A 74 -10.18 -3.01 0.55
C LEU A 74 -9.01 -2.06 0.86
N PHE A 75 -7.92 -2.60 1.38
CA PHE A 75 -6.68 -1.86 1.57
C PHE A 75 -5.72 -2.12 0.41
N LEU A 76 -5.14 -1.04 -0.11
CA LEU A 76 -4.35 -1.04 -1.33
C LEU A 76 -2.84 -1.28 -1.09
N GLY A 77 -2.40 -1.67 0.10
CA GLY A 77 -0.99 -1.93 0.42
C GLY A 77 -0.33 -0.83 1.26
N ASP A 78 0.97 -0.93 1.44
CA ASP A 78 1.83 0.02 2.17
C ASP A 78 1.33 0.27 3.61
N TYR A 79 1.30 -0.82 4.36
CA TYR A 79 0.88 -0.84 5.76
C TYR A 79 1.98 -0.39 6.71
N VAL A 80 3.24 -0.57 6.30
CA VAL A 80 4.43 -0.46 7.16
C VAL A 80 5.40 0.61 6.67
N ASP A 81 6.48 0.77 7.46
CA ASP A 81 7.55 1.77 7.31
C ASP A 81 7.09 3.21 7.53
N ARG A 82 8.06 4.11 7.67
CA ARG A 82 7.91 5.58 7.75
C ARG A 82 7.26 6.07 9.04
N GLY A 83 6.11 5.53 9.41
CA GLY A 83 5.44 5.76 10.69
C GLY A 83 6.06 4.95 11.83
N LEU A 84 5.69 5.31 13.06
CA LEU A 84 6.26 4.73 14.28
C LEU A 84 5.53 3.46 14.77
N TYR A 85 4.39 3.14 14.16
CA TYR A 85 3.45 2.12 14.64
C TYR A 85 3.08 1.10 13.55
N SER A 86 4.06 0.70 12.73
CA SER A 86 3.86 -0.30 11.68
C SER A 86 3.48 -1.65 12.26
N VAL A 87 4.08 -2.06 13.38
CA VAL A 87 3.79 -3.34 14.05
C VAL A 87 2.33 -3.42 14.48
N GLU A 88 1.80 -2.37 15.11
CA GLU A 88 0.42 -2.27 15.56
C GLU A 88 -0.53 -2.25 14.36
N THR A 89 -0.20 -1.46 13.35
CA THR A 89 -0.95 -1.32 12.09
C THR A 89 -1.15 -2.66 11.40
N ILE A 90 -0.05 -3.35 11.06
CA ILE A 90 -0.16 -4.63 10.35
C ILE A 90 -0.77 -5.72 11.24
N SER A 91 -0.49 -5.71 12.55
CA SER A 91 -1.10 -6.68 13.48
C SER A 91 -2.62 -6.54 13.53
N LEU A 92 -3.15 -5.32 13.58
CA LEU A 92 -4.59 -5.06 13.55
C LEU A 92 -5.22 -5.57 12.26
N LEU A 93 -4.63 -5.25 11.10
CA LEU A 93 -5.13 -5.70 9.80
C LEU A 93 -5.11 -7.23 9.66
N ILE A 94 -4.08 -7.91 10.16
CA ILE A 94 -4.01 -9.38 10.18
C ILE A 94 -5.17 -9.96 11.00
N VAL A 95 -5.37 -9.48 12.22
CA VAL A 95 -6.40 -10.02 13.12
C VAL A 95 -7.79 -9.74 12.54
N LEU A 96 -8.02 -8.55 11.99
CA LEU A 96 -9.27 -8.19 11.31
C LEU A 96 -9.52 -9.07 10.08
N LYS A 97 -8.51 -9.32 9.23
CA LYS A 97 -8.63 -10.23 8.08
C LYS A 97 -8.93 -11.66 8.51
N LEU A 98 -8.28 -12.17 9.55
CA LEU A 98 -8.55 -13.51 10.08
C LEU A 98 -9.95 -13.63 10.69
N ARG A 99 -10.41 -12.56 11.36
CA ARG A 99 -11.71 -12.54 12.05
C ARG A 99 -12.88 -12.33 11.10
N PHE A 100 -12.68 -11.55 10.05
CA PHE A 100 -13.69 -11.15 9.07
C PHE A 100 -13.18 -11.28 7.63
N PRO A 101 -12.87 -12.52 7.18
CA PRO A 101 -12.14 -12.74 5.93
C PRO A 101 -12.88 -12.32 4.66
N SER A 102 -14.21 -12.22 4.73
CA SER A 102 -15.08 -11.72 3.65
C SER A 102 -15.39 -10.23 3.74
N ARG A 103 -14.85 -9.53 4.74
CA ARG A 103 -15.07 -8.08 4.96
C ARG A 103 -13.78 -7.28 4.79
N ILE A 104 -12.63 -7.88 5.05
CA ILE A 104 -11.32 -7.23 4.95
C ILE A 104 -10.54 -7.86 3.80
N HIS A 105 -10.09 -7.03 2.87
CA HIS A 105 -9.27 -7.42 1.73
C HIS A 105 -7.97 -6.61 1.77
N LEU A 106 -6.83 -7.30 1.67
CA LEU A 106 -5.50 -6.73 1.79
C LEU A 106 -4.72 -7.09 0.54
N ILE A 107 -4.31 -6.12 -0.27
CA ILE A 107 -3.38 -6.36 -1.38
C ILE A 107 -1.95 -5.98 -0.97
N ARG A 108 -0.97 -6.43 -1.74
CA ARG A 108 0.45 -6.17 -1.47
C ARG A 108 0.87 -4.80 -2.02
N GLY A 109 1.46 -3.96 -1.17
CA GLY A 109 2.18 -2.76 -1.58
C GLY A 109 3.67 -3.02 -1.81
N ASN A 110 4.41 -2.00 -2.25
CA ASN A 110 5.85 -2.15 -2.45
C ASN A 110 6.62 -2.19 -1.12
N HIS A 111 6.07 -1.63 -0.04
CA HIS A 111 6.64 -1.71 1.30
C HIS A 111 6.48 -3.07 1.97
N GLU A 112 5.60 -3.94 1.47
CA GLU A 112 5.48 -5.33 1.93
C GLU A 112 6.57 -6.23 1.33
N SER A 113 7.84 -5.80 1.47
CA SER A 113 9.05 -6.45 0.97
C SER A 113 10.20 -6.36 1.98
N ARG A 114 11.08 -7.36 1.98
CA ARG A 114 12.22 -7.42 2.93
C ARG A 114 13.20 -6.28 2.68
N GLN A 115 13.46 -5.97 1.42
CA GLN A 115 14.42 -4.93 1.05
C GLN A 115 13.98 -3.55 1.54
N ILE A 116 12.72 -3.18 1.29
CA ILE A 116 12.19 -1.86 1.65
C ILE A 116 12.06 -1.73 3.17
N THR A 117 11.56 -2.76 3.85
CA THR A 117 11.40 -2.74 5.32
C THR A 117 12.70 -2.70 6.11
N GLN A 118 13.81 -3.14 5.51
CA GLN A 118 15.15 -2.97 6.10
C GLN A 118 15.63 -1.53 6.03
N SER A 119 15.28 -0.80 4.97
CA SER A 119 15.75 0.56 4.72
C SER A 119 14.88 1.64 5.37
N TYR A 120 13.58 1.40 5.56
CA TYR A 120 12.62 2.47 5.88
C TYR A 120 11.93 2.39 7.25
N GLY A 121 12.50 1.56 8.14
CA GLY A 121 12.27 1.65 9.58
C GLY A 121 11.53 0.46 10.19
N PHE A 122 10.80 -0.35 9.42
CA PHE A 122 10.02 -1.44 9.99
C PHE A 122 10.88 -2.55 10.64
N TYR A 123 12.03 -2.88 10.05
CA TYR A 123 12.99 -3.80 10.66
C TYR A 123 13.45 -3.31 12.04
N THR A 124 13.87 -2.04 12.10
CA THR A 124 14.34 -1.40 13.33
C THR A 124 13.22 -1.31 14.36
N GLU A 125 12.00 -0.97 13.95
CA GLU A 125 10.82 -0.93 14.80
C GLU A 125 10.56 -2.30 15.45
N CYS A 126 10.56 -3.38 14.66
CA CYS A 126 10.39 -4.74 15.18
C CYS A 126 11.47 -5.11 16.20
N CYS A 127 12.74 -4.84 15.89
CA CYS A 127 13.84 -5.11 16.81
C CYS A 127 13.66 -4.33 18.13
N ASN A 128 13.32 -3.05 18.06
CA ASN A 128 13.16 -2.21 19.25
C ASN A 128 11.99 -2.66 20.13
N LYS A 129 10.84 -2.99 19.53
CA LYS A 129 9.63 -3.39 20.25
C LYS A 129 9.71 -4.80 20.85
N TYR A 130 10.57 -5.67 20.32
CA TYR A 130 10.68 -7.08 20.73
C TYR A 130 12.07 -7.47 21.26
N GLY A 131 12.77 -6.55 21.92
CA GLY A 131 13.96 -6.86 22.72
C GLY A 131 15.21 -7.20 21.89
N GLY A 132 15.39 -6.53 20.76
CA GLY A 132 16.59 -6.61 19.91
C GLY A 132 16.64 -7.80 18.95
N ASN A 133 15.53 -8.55 18.80
CA ASN A 133 15.46 -9.70 17.90
C ASN A 133 14.63 -9.39 16.64
N SER A 134 15.05 -9.93 15.49
CA SER A 134 14.41 -9.71 14.19
C SER A 134 13.33 -10.74 13.83
N LYS A 135 12.97 -11.65 14.75
CA LYS A 135 12.03 -12.75 14.43
C LYS A 135 10.65 -12.24 14.05
N VAL A 136 10.16 -11.22 14.76
CA VAL A 136 8.86 -10.60 14.45
C VAL A 136 8.87 -10.02 13.03
N TRP A 137 9.94 -9.33 12.64
CA TRP A 137 10.10 -8.85 11.26
C TRP A 137 10.10 -10.00 10.25
N THR A 138 10.79 -11.11 10.54
CA THR A 138 10.76 -12.30 9.68
C THR A 138 9.36 -12.89 9.57
N TYR A 139 8.58 -12.95 10.65
CA TYR A 139 7.21 -13.45 10.61
C TYR A 139 6.29 -12.61 9.73
N PHE A 140 6.44 -11.29 9.76
CA PHE A 140 5.67 -10.39 8.89
C PHE A 140 6.12 -10.49 7.43
N THR A 141 7.42 -10.41 7.16
CA THR A 141 7.94 -10.45 5.78
C THR A 141 7.69 -11.80 5.09
N ASP A 142 7.77 -12.92 5.81
CA ASP A 142 7.37 -14.22 5.28
C ASP A 142 5.86 -14.31 4.99
N MET A 143 5.04 -13.54 5.70
CA MET A 143 3.60 -13.45 5.46
C MET A 143 3.29 -12.55 4.27
N PHE A 144 4.03 -11.44 4.10
CA PHE A 144 3.87 -10.50 2.99
C PHE A 144 3.97 -11.17 1.62
N ASP A 145 4.79 -12.22 1.48
CA ASP A 145 4.87 -13.02 0.26
C ASP A 145 3.53 -13.61 -0.19
N TYR A 146 2.57 -13.79 0.72
CA TYR A 146 1.28 -14.40 0.43
C TYR A 146 0.18 -13.39 0.07
N LEU A 147 0.40 -12.09 0.32
CA LEU A 147 -0.57 -11.04 0.03
C LEU A 147 -0.93 -11.03 -1.46
N VAL A 148 -2.23 -10.88 -1.76
CA VAL A 148 -2.72 -10.88 -3.14
C VAL A 148 -2.28 -9.61 -3.86
N LEU A 149 -2.22 -9.63 -5.19
CA LEU A 149 -1.64 -8.52 -5.97
C LEU A 149 -2.70 -7.49 -6.38
N CYS A 150 -3.90 -7.94 -6.71
CA CYS A 150 -4.95 -7.08 -7.22
C CYS A 150 -6.33 -7.49 -6.69
N CYS A 151 -7.27 -6.56 -6.77
CA CYS A 151 -8.67 -6.79 -6.50
C CYS A 151 -9.54 -6.28 -7.65
N ILE A 152 -10.73 -6.85 -7.84
CA ILE A 152 -11.73 -6.38 -8.78
C ILE A 152 -13.03 -6.16 -8.02
N ILE A 153 -13.55 -4.93 -8.08
CA ILE A 153 -14.83 -4.55 -7.48
C ILE A 153 -15.92 -4.66 -8.55
N ASP A 154 -16.99 -5.39 -8.26
CA ASP A 154 -18.18 -5.56 -9.11
C ASP A 154 -17.92 -6.02 -10.55
N ASN A 155 -16.76 -6.65 -10.81
CA ASN A 155 -16.28 -6.97 -12.17
C ASN A 155 -16.09 -5.76 -13.09
N GLU A 156 -15.98 -4.55 -12.54
CA GLU A 156 -15.90 -3.31 -13.33
C GLU A 156 -14.70 -2.44 -12.95
N ILE A 157 -14.22 -2.51 -11.71
CA ILE A 157 -13.13 -1.64 -11.24
C ILE A 157 -11.92 -2.51 -10.91
N PHE A 158 -10.79 -2.21 -11.55
CA PHE A 158 -9.51 -2.86 -11.27
C PHE A 158 -8.78 -2.11 -10.15
N CYS A 159 -8.34 -2.83 -9.12
CA CYS A 159 -7.62 -2.25 -7.99
C CYS A 159 -6.23 -2.87 -7.87
N VAL A 160 -5.21 -2.00 -7.77
CA VAL A 160 -3.79 -2.37 -7.69
C VAL A 160 -3.05 -1.33 -6.86
N HIS A 161 -1.96 -1.69 -6.19
CA HIS A 161 -1.20 -0.72 -5.40
C HIS A 161 -0.50 0.33 -6.27
N GLY A 162 0.40 -0.16 -7.14
CA GLY A 162 1.16 0.61 -8.12
C GLY A 162 0.29 0.97 -9.32
N GLY A 163 0.46 0.22 -10.40
CA GLY A 163 -0.28 0.51 -11.63
C GLY A 163 -0.09 -0.56 -12.69
N LEU A 164 -0.07 -0.14 -13.94
CA LEU A 164 -0.02 -1.05 -15.08
C LEU A 164 1.43 -1.48 -15.40
N SER A 165 1.56 -2.59 -16.13
CA SER A 165 2.86 -3.14 -16.54
C SER A 165 2.88 -3.37 -18.06
N PRO A 166 4.00 -3.08 -18.76
CA PRO A 166 4.15 -3.46 -20.16
C PRO A 166 4.15 -4.99 -20.35
N ASN A 167 4.47 -5.74 -19.29
CA ASN A 167 4.51 -7.20 -19.27
C ASN A 167 3.13 -7.83 -18.97
N VAL A 168 2.12 -7.02 -18.64
CA VAL A 168 0.77 -7.46 -18.27
C VAL A 168 -0.27 -6.67 -19.06
N GLN A 169 -0.82 -7.30 -20.09
CA GLN A 169 -1.92 -6.73 -20.88
C GLN A 169 -3.29 -7.20 -20.38
N THR A 170 -3.36 -8.42 -19.80
CA THR A 170 -4.62 -8.98 -19.31
C THR A 170 -4.59 -9.34 -17.83
N ILE A 171 -5.76 -9.25 -17.18
CA ILE A 171 -5.95 -9.64 -15.79
C ILE A 171 -5.63 -11.13 -15.58
N ASP A 172 -5.87 -11.98 -16.57
CA ASP A 172 -5.54 -13.41 -16.48
C ASP A 172 -4.03 -13.67 -16.40
N GLN A 173 -3.19 -12.80 -16.98
CA GLN A 173 -1.74 -12.88 -16.79
C GLN A 173 -1.35 -12.62 -15.34
N ILE A 174 -2.08 -11.74 -14.63
CA ILE A 174 -1.86 -11.47 -13.20
C ILE A 174 -2.17 -12.72 -12.37
N ARG A 175 -3.22 -13.47 -12.71
CA ARG A 175 -3.65 -14.68 -11.97
C ARG A 175 -2.58 -15.76 -11.90
N ILE A 176 -1.68 -15.82 -12.88
CA ILE A 176 -0.64 -16.86 -13.00
C ILE A 176 0.74 -16.42 -12.51
N ILE A 177 0.90 -15.18 -12.03
CA ILE A 177 2.15 -14.71 -11.43
C ILE A 177 2.49 -15.56 -10.19
N ASP A 178 3.72 -16.06 -10.10
CA ASP A 178 4.20 -16.63 -8.85
C ASP A 178 4.48 -15.50 -7.85
N ARG A 179 3.51 -15.26 -6.96
CA ARG A 179 3.56 -14.17 -5.98
C ARG A 179 4.28 -14.54 -4.68
N ILE A 180 4.42 -15.84 -4.36
CA ILE A 180 4.92 -16.31 -3.05
C ILE A 180 6.45 -16.26 -3.03
N ARG A 181 6.95 -15.05 -3.11
CA ARG A 181 8.36 -14.68 -3.14
C ARG A 181 8.52 -13.21 -2.81
N GLU A 182 9.77 -12.83 -2.56
CA GLU A 182 10.17 -11.43 -2.52
C GLU A 182 9.82 -10.72 -3.84
N ILE A 183 9.43 -9.45 -3.74
CA ILE A 183 9.16 -8.61 -4.92
C ILE A 183 10.46 -8.52 -5.74
N PRO A 184 10.46 -8.96 -7.02
CA PRO A 184 11.66 -8.87 -7.85
C PRO A 184 12.00 -7.41 -8.16
N HIS A 185 13.23 -7.16 -8.63
CA HIS A 185 13.64 -5.81 -9.04
C HIS A 185 12.95 -5.35 -10.34
N ASP A 186 12.47 -6.29 -11.17
CA ASP A 186 11.79 -6.05 -12.43
C ASP A 186 10.69 -7.09 -12.75
N GLY A 187 9.95 -6.84 -13.82
CA GLY A 187 8.90 -7.71 -14.33
C GLY A 187 7.52 -7.43 -13.73
N ALA A 188 6.53 -8.18 -14.21
CA ALA A 188 5.10 -7.95 -13.94
C ALA A 188 4.76 -7.65 -12.47
N MET A 189 5.29 -8.44 -11.53
CA MET A 189 5.01 -8.25 -10.10
C MET A 189 5.59 -6.94 -9.55
N ALA A 190 6.82 -6.59 -9.95
CA ALA A 190 7.44 -5.33 -9.55
C ALA A 190 6.67 -4.14 -10.13
N ASP A 191 6.33 -4.23 -11.42
CA ASP A 191 5.61 -3.17 -12.12
C ASP A 191 4.23 -2.89 -11.50
N LEU A 192 3.48 -3.94 -11.11
CA LEU A 192 2.17 -3.79 -10.47
C LEU A 192 2.22 -3.03 -9.14
N VAL A 193 3.33 -3.08 -8.40
CA VAL A 193 3.46 -2.35 -7.12
C VAL A 193 4.24 -1.03 -7.24
N TRP A 194 5.01 -0.80 -8.30
CA TRP A 194 5.89 0.37 -8.43
C TRP A 194 5.51 1.37 -9.53
N SER A 195 4.61 0.99 -10.45
CA SER A 195 4.30 1.83 -11.61
C SER A 195 3.34 2.98 -11.25
N ASP A 196 3.47 4.08 -11.98
CA ASP A 196 2.76 5.34 -11.71
C ASP A 196 2.05 5.89 -12.96
N PRO A 197 0.87 6.52 -12.83
CA PRO A 197 0.31 7.33 -13.90
C PRO A 197 1.23 8.52 -14.20
N ASP A 198 1.36 8.86 -15.48
CA ASP A 198 2.04 10.09 -15.92
C ASP A 198 1.13 11.31 -15.67
N ASP A 199 1.70 12.40 -15.15
CA ASP A 199 1.00 13.66 -14.80
C ASP A 199 0.98 14.66 -15.98
N ASP A 200 1.60 14.29 -17.11
CA ASP A 200 1.69 15.17 -18.27
C ASP A 200 0.29 15.51 -18.81
N ARG A 201 -0.05 16.80 -18.67
CA ARG A 201 -1.25 17.45 -19.20
C ARG A 201 -1.42 17.09 -20.68
N ASP A 202 -2.68 16.96 -21.09
CA ASP A 202 -3.24 16.47 -22.37
C ASP A 202 -2.64 17.05 -23.70
N ASP A 203 -1.52 17.77 -23.65
CA ASP A 203 -1.03 18.70 -24.67
C ASP A 203 0.20 18.17 -25.44
N VAL A 204 0.85 17.10 -24.99
CA VAL A 204 2.04 16.51 -25.66
C VAL A 204 1.72 15.15 -26.25
N ILE A 205 1.54 15.12 -27.58
CA ILE A 205 1.09 13.97 -28.39
C ILE A 205 1.94 12.71 -28.19
N ASP A 206 3.24 12.84 -27.88
CA ASP A 206 4.15 11.70 -27.69
C ASP A 206 4.12 11.11 -26.26
N ALA A 207 3.70 11.88 -25.24
CA ALA A 207 3.67 11.41 -23.84
C ALA A 207 2.44 10.55 -23.52
N LEU A 208 1.37 10.67 -24.31
CA LEU A 208 0.08 10.03 -24.07
C LEU A 208 0.01 8.53 -24.42
N SER A 209 1.01 8.01 -25.16
CA SER A 209 0.86 6.75 -25.90
C SER A 209 1.65 5.55 -25.35
N GLN A 210 2.51 5.74 -24.35
CA GLN A 210 3.58 4.78 -24.07
C GLN A 210 3.94 4.61 -22.59
N PHE A 211 4.48 3.43 -22.25
CA PHE A 211 5.17 3.20 -20.99
C PHE A 211 6.56 3.85 -21.05
N LYS A 212 6.96 4.55 -19.99
CA LYS A 212 8.32 5.08 -19.83
C LYS A 212 8.96 4.48 -18.59
N VAL A 213 10.28 4.33 -18.58
CA VAL A 213 10.98 3.83 -17.40
C VAL A 213 10.77 4.80 -16.24
N SER A 214 10.34 4.26 -15.09
CA SER A 214 10.06 5.09 -13.92
C SER A 214 11.34 5.73 -13.38
N PRO A 215 11.30 7.02 -12.97
CA PRO A 215 12.42 7.65 -12.28
C PRO A 215 12.73 7.00 -10.92
N ARG A 216 11.81 6.20 -10.35
CA ARG A 216 12.00 5.43 -9.11
C ARG A 216 12.97 4.25 -9.23
N GLY A 217 13.55 4.00 -10.41
CA GLY A 217 14.36 2.81 -10.66
C GLY A 217 13.60 1.48 -10.70
N ALA A 218 12.30 1.46 -10.41
CA ALA A 218 11.43 0.30 -10.44
C ALA A 218 10.08 0.66 -11.07
N GLY A 219 9.50 -0.27 -11.82
CA GLY A 219 8.26 -0.05 -12.56
C GLY A 219 8.39 0.96 -13.72
N TYR A 220 7.23 1.45 -14.16
CA TYR A 220 7.08 2.33 -15.31
C TYR A 220 6.14 3.50 -15.00
N THR A 221 6.27 4.60 -15.73
CA THR A 221 5.15 5.54 -15.85
C THR A 221 4.27 5.15 -17.04
N PHE A 222 2.96 5.41 -16.94
CA PHE A 222 2.00 5.07 -17.99
C PHE A 222 1.01 6.21 -18.28
N GLY A 223 0.80 6.49 -19.56
CA GLY A 223 -0.13 7.52 -20.04
C GLY A 223 -1.55 7.01 -20.31
N LYS A 224 -2.43 7.93 -20.72
CA LYS A 224 -3.86 7.68 -20.96
C LYS A 224 -4.15 6.53 -21.94
N ALA A 225 -3.42 6.43 -23.05
CA ALA A 225 -3.71 5.41 -24.07
C ALA A 225 -3.43 3.98 -23.55
N VAL A 226 -2.42 3.83 -22.68
CA VAL A 226 -2.10 2.55 -22.03
C VAL A 226 -3.27 2.11 -21.13
N VAL A 227 -3.82 3.06 -20.36
CA VAL A 227 -4.99 2.84 -19.51
C VAL A 227 -6.21 2.47 -20.33
N GLU A 228 -6.55 3.26 -21.36
CA GLU A 228 -7.71 3.00 -22.22
C GLU A 228 -7.64 1.62 -22.87
N LYS A 229 -6.46 1.25 -23.40
CA LYS A 229 -6.23 -0.08 -23.99
C LYS A 229 -6.44 -1.18 -22.95
N PHE A 230 -5.87 -1.06 -21.75
CA PHE A 230 -6.00 -2.06 -20.69
C PHE A 230 -7.45 -2.22 -20.25
N LEU A 231 -8.15 -1.11 -20.01
CA LEU A 231 -9.55 -1.10 -19.60
C LEU A 231 -10.45 -1.74 -20.66
N GLN A 232 -10.28 -1.35 -21.93
CA GLN A 232 -11.03 -1.92 -23.05
C GLN A 232 -10.79 -3.42 -23.19
N LEU A 233 -9.53 -3.86 -23.16
CA LEU A 233 -9.16 -5.27 -23.34
C LEU A 233 -9.70 -6.17 -22.22
N ASN A 234 -9.76 -5.65 -21.00
CA ASN A 234 -10.18 -6.41 -19.82
C ASN A 234 -11.63 -6.16 -19.41
N HIS A 235 -12.40 -5.40 -20.20
CA HIS A 235 -13.78 -5.02 -19.89
C HIS A 235 -13.93 -4.30 -18.54
N MET A 236 -12.93 -3.52 -18.15
CA MET A 236 -12.95 -2.72 -16.93
C MET A 236 -13.33 -1.27 -17.24
N SER A 237 -13.89 -0.58 -16.27
CA SER A 237 -14.30 0.82 -16.36
C SER A 237 -13.29 1.79 -15.76
N LYS A 238 -12.65 1.41 -14.65
CA LYS A 238 -11.76 2.30 -13.88
C LYS A 238 -10.63 1.52 -13.20
N ILE A 239 -9.58 2.26 -12.82
CA ILE A 239 -8.47 1.79 -12.00
C ILE A 239 -8.43 2.59 -10.69
N TYR A 240 -8.46 1.91 -9.56
CA TYR A 240 -8.16 2.50 -8.25
C TYR A 240 -6.81 2.02 -7.75
N ARG A 241 -5.99 2.96 -7.29
CA ARG A 241 -4.60 2.71 -6.88
C ARG A 241 -4.16 3.59 -5.72
N ALA A 242 -2.93 3.40 -5.21
CA ALA A 242 -2.38 4.15 -4.08
C ALA A 242 -0.95 4.66 -4.35
N HIS A 243 0.03 4.51 -3.44
CA HIS A 243 1.50 4.64 -3.67
C HIS A 243 2.08 6.02 -4.05
N GLN A 244 1.29 6.95 -4.58
CA GLN A 244 1.70 8.34 -4.79
C GLN A 244 1.04 9.26 -3.77
N LEU A 245 1.86 9.99 -3.00
CA LEU A 245 1.41 11.02 -2.08
C LEU A 245 0.52 12.03 -2.81
N CYS A 246 -0.70 12.21 -2.30
CA CYS A 246 -1.67 13.18 -2.81
C CYS A 246 -1.94 14.24 -1.73
N ASN A 247 -1.70 15.52 -2.02
CA ASN A 247 -1.84 16.59 -1.01
C ASN A 247 -3.27 16.70 -0.46
N GLU A 248 -4.29 16.45 -1.28
CA GLU A 248 -5.70 16.46 -0.87
C GLU A 248 -6.23 15.06 -0.49
N GLY A 249 -5.34 14.07 -0.34
CA GLY A 249 -5.69 12.69 0.02
C GLY A 249 -6.15 11.83 -1.16
N TYR A 250 -6.35 12.40 -2.34
CA TYR A 250 -6.58 11.65 -3.59
C TYR A 250 -6.17 12.49 -4.81
N GLN A 251 -6.02 11.83 -5.96
CA GLN A 251 -5.79 12.46 -7.25
C GLN A 251 -6.51 11.68 -8.34
N VAL A 252 -7.17 12.39 -9.26
CA VAL A 252 -7.91 11.79 -10.37
C VAL A 252 -7.19 12.10 -11.68
N TYR A 253 -6.86 11.07 -12.44
CA TYR A 253 -6.14 11.17 -13.70
C TYR A 253 -7.05 10.79 -14.87
N PHE A 254 -6.66 11.23 -16.07
CA PHE A 254 -7.20 10.76 -17.34
C PHE A 254 -8.74 10.80 -17.41
N GLN A 255 -9.34 11.91 -16.97
CA GLN A 255 -10.80 12.12 -16.97
C GLN A 255 -11.57 11.07 -16.12
N GLY A 256 -10.96 10.57 -15.04
CA GLY A 256 -11.61 9.66 -14.09
C GLY A 256 -11.35 8.18 -14.35
N LEU A 257 -10.49 7.83 -15.31
CA LEU A 257 -10.13 6.44 -15.59
C LEU A 257 -9.20 5.85 -14.52
N VAL A 258 -8.35 6.67 -13.90
CA VAL A 258 -7.44 6.27 -12.82
C VAL A 258 -7.63 7.20 -11.64
N THR A 259 -7.74 6.63 -10.44
CA THR A 259 -7.77 7.39 -9.18
C THR A 259 -6.70 6.85 -8.24
N THR A 260 -5.87 7.75 -7.74
CA THR A 260 -4.96 7.49 -6.62
C THR A 260 -5.64 7.88 -5.32
N ILE A 261 -5.68 6.97 -4.36
CA ILE A 261 -6.16 7.19 -3.00
C ILE A 261 -4.96 7.18 -2.05
N TRP A 262 -4.89 8.16 -1.15
CA TRP A 262 -3.85 8.29 -0.14
C TRP A 262 -4.47 8.43 1.24
N SER A 263 -4.16 7.52 2.16
CA SER A 263 -4.86 7.41 3.45
C SER A 263 -4.00 7.74 4.67
N ALA A 264 -2.79 8.28 4.48
CA ALA A 264 -1.88 8.70 5.55
C ALA A 264 -1.79 10.25 5.65
N PRO A 265 -2.59 10.91 6.50
CA PRO A 265 -2.60 12.36 6.62
C PRO A 265 -1.33 12.85 7.32
N ASN A 266 -0.92 14.10 7.03
CA ASN A 266 0.34 14.68 7.48
C ASN A 266 1.50 13.67 7.42
N TYR A 267 1.69 13.06 6.25
CA TYR A 267 2.56 11.92 6.05
C TYR A 267 3.95 12.10 6.67
N CYS A 268 4.48 11.04 7.27
CA CYS A 268 5.73 11.08 8.05
C CYS A 268 5.70 12.13 9.18
N TYR A 269 4.50 12.48 9.65
CA TYR A 269 4.22 13.50 10.66
C TYR A 269 4.70 14.92 10.29
N ARG A 270 4.97 15.20 9.00
CA ARG A 270 5.59 16.47 8.57
C ARG A 270 5.16 17.01 7.21
N CYS A 271 4.53 16.20 6.36
CA CYS A 271 4.22 16.59 4.97
C CYS A 271 3.05 17.58 4.86
N GLY A 272 2.18 17.68 5.87
CA GLY A 272 1.04 18.60 5.91
C GLY A 272 -0.09 18.28 4.92
N ASN A 273 -0.04 17.14 4.23
CA ASN A 273 -1.11 16.68 3.34
C ASN A 273 -2.35 16.22 4.13
N ARG A 274 -3.49 16.19 3.45
CA ARG A 274 -4.71 15.51 3.90
C ARG A 274 -4.68 14.05 3.45
N ALA A 275 -5.65 13.27 3.95
CA ALA A 275 -5.87 11.88 3.53
C ALA A 275 -7.33 11.68 3.10
N SER A 276 -7.59 10.62 2.36
CA SER A 276 -8.95 10.20 2.05
C SER A 276 -9.12 8.69 2.12
N ILE A 277 -10.36 8.27 2.33
CA ILE A 277 -10.85 6.94 1.96
C ILE A 277 -11.93 7.10 0.89
N LEU A 278 -12.09 6.08 0.05
CA LEU A 278 -13.05 6.09 -1.04
C LEU A 278 -14.17 5.10 -0.75
N GLU A 279 -15.36 5.60 -0.42
CA GLU A 279 -16.56 4.79 -0.27
C GLU A 279 -17.18 4.53 -1.65
N VAL A 280 -17.31 3.27 -2.03
CA VAL A 280 -17.82 2.85 -3.34
C VAL A 280 -19.15 2.12 -3.16
N TYR A 281 -20.22 2.67 -3.74
CA TYR A 281 -21.55 2.07 -3.77
C TYR A 281 -21.89 1.49 -5.16
N SER A 282 -21.28 2.05 -6.21
CA SER A 282 -21.22 1.48 -7.55
C SER A 282 -20.09 2.15 -8.35
N THR A 283 -19.83 1.70 -9.59
CA THR A 283 -18.83 2.32 -10.48
C THR A 283 -19.02 3.83 -10.72
N GLN A 284 -20.26 4.32 -10.64
CA GLN A 284 -20.59 5.75 -10.82
C GLN A 284 -21.04 6.46 -9.54
N ASP A 285 -21.23 5.72 -8.45
CA ASP A 285 -21.65 6.26 -7.16
C ASP A 285 -20.58 5.96 -6.10
N TYR A 286 -19.75 6.95 -5.84
CA TYR A 286 -18.65 6.88 -4.91
C TYR A 286 -18.37 8.25 -4.30
N TYR A 287 -17.78 8.24 -3.11
CA TYR A 287 -17.52 9.44 -2.33
C TYR A 287 -16.13 9.39 -1.69
N PHE A 288 -15.37 10.47 -1.83
CA PHE A 288 -14.11 10.66 -1.11
C PHE A 288 -14.39 11.27 0.25
N ASN A 289 -14.09 10.52 1.30
CA ASN A 289 -14.16 11.01 2.67
C ASN A 289 -12.78 11.53 3.06
N VAL A 290 -12.59 12.85 3.00
CA VAL A 290 -11.28 13.50 3.18
C VAL A 290 -11.12 14.00 4.61
N PHE A 291 -10.01 13.63 5.25
CA PHE A 291 -9.74 13.88 6.67
C PHE A 291 -8.30 14.35 6.92
N GLU A 292 -8.06 14.80 8.15
CA GLU A 292 -6.75 15.24 8.65
C GLU A 292 -6.19 14.25 9.67
N GLU A 293 -4.96 14.48 10.13
CA GLU A 293 -4.28 13.64 11.13
C GLU A 293 -5.07 13.54 12.45
N ALA A 294 -5.03 12.35 13.04
CA ALA A 294 -5.66 12.03 14.30
C ALA A 294 -5.12 12.93 15.44
N PRO A 295 -5.94 13.26 16.45
CA PRO A 295 -5.53 14.09 17.58
C PRO A 295 -4.25 13.60 18.28
N GLU A 296 -4.06 12.28 18.38
CA GLU A 296 -2.87 11.65 18.97
C GLU A 296 -1.60 12.01 18.19
N ASN A 297 -1.67 12.04 16.85
CA ASN A 297 -0.55 12.42 16.00
C ASN A 297 -0.24 13.92 16.10
N LYS A 298 -1.27 14.78 16.27
CA LYS A 298 -1.09 16.22 16.55
C LYS A 298 -0.29 16.45 17.83
N LEU A 299 -0.56 15.66 18.87
CA LEU A 299 0.15 15.75 20.16
C LEU A 299 1.61 15.27 20.07
N LEU A 300 1.87 14.22 19.30
CA LEU A 300 3.24 13.76 19.02
C LEU A 300 4.06 14.87 18.38
N ASN A 301 3.52 15.54 17.35
CA ASN A 301 4.19 16.67 16.68
C ASN A 301 4.51 17.84 17.60
N ASN A 302 3.56 18.23 18.47
CA ASN A 302 3.80 19.29 19.45
C ASN A 302 4.91 18.91 20.45
N THR A 303 5.03 17.63 20.77
CA THR A 303 6.08 17.12 21.66
C THR A 303 7.44 17.13 20.96
N PHE A 304 7.50 16.78 19.67
CA PHE A 304 8.74 16.85 18.86
C PHE A 304 9.25 18.29 18.69
N ILE A 305 8.35 19.26 18.44
CA ILE A 305 8.71 20.68 18.30
C ILE A 305 9.19 21.27 19.64
N GLY A 306 8.68 20.79 20.77
CA GLY A 306 9.13 21.20 22.11
C GLY A 306 10.46 20.59 22.58
N ASN A 307 10.86 19.44 22.03
CA ASN A 307 12.05 18.67 22.42
C ASN A 307 13.13 18.64 21.32
N SER A 308 13.46 19.79 20.73
CA SER A 308 14.54 19.95 19.72
C SER A 308 15.97 19.66 20.23
N SER A 309 16.12 18.82 21.26
CA SER A 309 17.41 18.37 21.82
C SER A 309 17.36 16.97 22.45
N GLY A 310 16.60 16.00 21.89
CA GLY A 310 16.63 14.63 22.41
C GLY A 310 16.15 13.52 21.47
N MET A 311 17.03 12.54 21.25
CA MET A 311 16.91 11.13 20.80
C MET A 311 16.05 10.74 19.58
N TYR A 312 14.99 11.48 19.23
CA TYR A 312 14.06 11.13 18.16
C TYR A 312 14.25 11.91 16.85
N GLY A 313 14.99 13.03 16.87
CA GLY A 313 15.43 13.70 15.63
C GLY A 313 16.17 12.71 14.71
N ASN A 314 17.00 11.85 15.29
CA ASN A 314 17.77 10.84 14.56
C ASN A 314 16.92 9.75 13.86
N PHE A 315 15.63 9.55 14.20
CA PHE A 315 14.78 8.62 13.43
C PHE A 315 14.45 9.17 12.03
N PHE A 316 14.50 10.49 11.86
CA PHE A 316 14.18 11.18 10.62
C PHE A 316 15.38 11.95 10.02
N ASP A 317 16.46 12.14 10.78
CA ASP A 317 17.70 12.88 10.46
C ASP A 317 18.98 12.00 10.44
N GLU A 318 18.89 10.69 10.18
CA GLU A 318 20.13 9.96 9.84
C GLU A 318 20.71 10.51 8.52
N GLU A 319 21.82 11.24 8.64
CA GLU A 319 22.76 11.53 7.56
C GLU A 319 22.91 10.28 6.70
N ARG A 320 22.50 10.38 5.44
CA ARG A 320 22.47 9.32 4.43
C ARG A 320 23.62 8.33 4.66
N PRO A 321 23.37 7.12 5.22
CA PRO A 321 24.21 5.99 4.88
C PRO A 321 24.13 5.91 3.36
N GLN A 322 25.26 5.83 2.65
CA GLN A 322 25.30 5.76 1.18
C GLN A 322 24.12 4.94 0.67
N ASP A 323 23.12 5.66 0.19
CA ASP A 323 21.84 5.08 -0.13
C ASP A 323 22.10 4.33 -1.43
N VAL A 324 22.27 3.01 -1.30
CA VAL A 324 22.46 2.09 -2.44
C VAL A 324 21.22 2.12 -3.35
N PHE A 325 20.17 2.86 -2.96
CA PHE A 325 18.96 3.14 -3.70
C PHE A 325 18.67 4.64 -3.85
N SER A 326 19.66 5.51 -3.64
CA SER A 326 19.58 6.90 -4.11
C SER A 326 19.33 6.89 -5.62
N ASP A 327 18.67 7.96 -6.11
CA ASP A 327 18.38 8.19 -7.53
C ASP A 327 19.60 7.89 -8.44
N GLU A 328 20.83 8.03 -7.93
CA GLU A 328 22.10 7.73 -8.61
C GLU A 328 22.41 6.23 -8.83
N PHE A 329 22.04 5.32 -7.92
CA PHE A 329 22.27 3.89 -8.11
C PHE A 329 21.15 3.23 -8.94
N GLN A 330 19.92 3.69 -8.75
CA GLN A 330 18.73 3.22 -9.45
C GLN A 330 18.72 3.63 -10.93
N THR A 331 19.23 4.81 -11.26
CA THR A 331 19.44 5.26 -12.64
C THR A 331 20.31 4.29 -13.44
N THR A 332 21.35 3.70 -12.82
CA THR A 332 22.23 2.71 -13.48
C THR A 332 21.48 1.44 -13.91
N SER A 333 20.46 1.00 -13.15
CA SER A 333 19.59 -0.13 -13.52
C SER A 333 18.56 0.25 -14.60
N ALA A 334 18.04 1.48 -14.54
CA ALA A 334 17.11 2.03 -15.52
C ALA A 334 17.75 2.16 -16.91
N PHE A 335 19.05 2.49 -16.98
CA PHE A 335 19.80 2.60 -18.25
C PHE A 335 19.82 1.30 -19.09
N ASN A 336 19.62 0.13 -18.47
CA ASN A 336 19.61 -1.16 -19.17
C ASN A 336 18.20 -1.66 -19.54
N ARG A 337 17.14 -0.94 -19.16
CA ARG A 337 15.75 -1.34 -19.44
C ARG A 337 15.29 -0.76 -20.77
N HIS A 338 15.01 -1.63 -21.75
CA HIS A 338 14.35 -1.26 -23.00
C HIS A 338 12.87 -1.66 -22.92
N VAL A 339 11.96 -0.76 -23.33
CA VAL A 339 10.54 -1.12 -23.51
C VAL A 339 10.40 -1.78 -24.88
N GLU A 340 10.16 -3.08 -24.93
CA GLU A 340 9.78 -3.76 -26.17
C GLU A 340 8.25 -3.80 -26.26
N TYR A 341 7.69 -3.09 -27.23
CA TYR A 341 6.27 -3.20 -27.56
C TYR A 341 6.07 -4.49 -28.37
N PHE A 342 5.49 -5.52 -27.77
CA PHE A 342 4.95 -6.65 -28.52
C PHE A 342 3.76 -6.15 -29.34
N LEU A 343 4.00 -5.94 -30.64
CA LEU A 343 3.00 -5.51 -31.64
C LEU A 343 1.90 -6.56 -31.85
#